data_AF-A0A7W0TQA8-F1
#
_entry.id   AF-A0A7W0TQA8-F1
#
_cell.length_a   1.000
_cell.length_b   1.000
_cell.length_c   1.000
_cell.angle_alpha   90.00
_cell.angle_beta   90.00
_cell.angle_gamma   90.00
#
_symmetry.space_group_name_H-M   'P 1'
#
loop_
_entity.id
_entity.type
_entity.pdbx_description
1 polymer ?
#
loop_
_entity_poly.entity_id
_entity_poly.type
_entity_poly.pdbx_seq_one_letter_code
_entity_poly.pdbx_strand_id
1 'polypeptide(L)'
;MREDDVLVLSTRSGSPSGLAIRINFGIFAGREATQAEIEEFAHALLETVPAVSIVSERRYEFGAEVEAAVHQVRVEVAGDGGYAMEQLLLDAAGSWARSCITARHADVSDF
;
A
#
# COMPACT_ATOMS: atom_id res chain seq x y z
N MET A 1 -9.23 30.24 -15.21
CA MET A 1 -9.14 29.30 -14.08
C MET A 1 -8.10 29.89 -13.15
N ARG A 2 -8.50 30.31 -11.93
CA ARG A 2 -7.64 31.04 -10.99
C ARG A 2 -6.73 30.07 -10.21
N GLU A 3 -5.66 30.62 -9.66
CA GLU A 3 -4.65 29.99 -8.79
C GLU A 3 -5.28 29.08 -7.72
N ASP A 4 -4.78 27.85 -7.67
CA ASP A 4 -4.68 26.96 -6.50
C ASP A 4 -5.89 26.89 -5.55
N ASP A 5 -6.93 26.16 -5.96
CA ASP A 5 -7.87 25.56 -5.00
C ASP A 5 -7.14 24.43 -4.23
N VAL A 6 -6.36 24.81 -3.23
CA VAL A 6 -5.79 23.87 -2.26
C VAL A 6 -6.92 23.35 -1.39
N LEU A 7 -7.44 22.16 -1.71
CA LEU A 7 -8.44 21.48 -0.89
C LEU A 7 -7.78 20.91 0.38
N VAL A 8 -7.84 21.66 1.48
CA VAL A 8 -7.40 21.17 2.80
C VAL A 8 -8.58 20.52 3.50
N LEU A 9 -8.54 19.19 3.62
CA LEU A 9 -9.55 18.41 4.34
C LEU A 9 -8.99 18.02 5.72
N SER A 10 -9.69 18.36 6.80
CA SER A 10 -9.40 17.77 8.11
C SER A 10 -10.13 16.44 8.23
N THR A 11 -9.40 15.33 8.29
CA THR A 11 -9.96 14.04 8.72
C THR A 11 -9.78 13.92 10.23
N ARG A 12 -10.86 13.62 10.96
CA ARG A 12 -10.72 13.11 12.33
C ARG A 12 -10.54 11.61 12.21
N SER A 13 -9.58 11.05 12.91
CA SER A 13 -9.38 9.60 13.06
C SER A 13 -10.53 9.00 13.89
N GLY A 14 -11.76 9.10 13.39
CA GLY A 14 -12.84 8.22 13.81
C GLY A 14 -12.59 6.91 13.09
N SER A 15 -12.38 5.83 13.85
CA SER A 15 -12.11 4.50 13.31
C SER A 15 -13.11 4.22 12.18
N PRO A 16 -12.68 4.15 10.90
CA PRO A 16 -13.52 3.46 9.95
C PRO A 16 -13.55 2.03 10.49
N SER A 17 -14.73 1.45 10.64
CA SER A 17 -14.92 0.04 10.99
C SER A 17 -14.37 -0.83 9.87
N GLY A 18 -13.05 -0.84 9.71
CA GLY A 18 -12.33 -1.28 8.53
C GLY A 18 -10.94 -1.76 8.92
N LEU A 19 -10.60 -2.96 8.47
CA LEU A 19 -9.29 -3.55 8.62
C LEU A 19 -8.30 -2.87 7.66
N ALA A 20 -7.13 -2.49 8.19
CA ALA A 20 -6.09 -1.84 7.41
C ALA A 20 -4.73 -2.51 7.60
N ILE A 21 -4.05 -2.84 6.51
CA ILE A 21 -2.68 -3.34 6.51
C ILE A 21 -1.73 -2.35 5.82
N ARG A 22 -0.46 -2.38 6.20
CA ARG A 22 0.59 -1.52 5.65
C ARG A 22 1.78 -2.34 5.20
N ILE A 23 2.30 -2.00 4.04
CA ILE A 23 3.42 -2.66 3.38
C ILE A 23 4.51 -1.63 3.20
N ASN A 24 5.66 -1.80 3.86
CA ASN A 24 6.84 -0.96 3.65
C ASN A 24 7.57 -1.34 2.36
N PHE A 25 6.91 -1.14 1.23
CA PHE A 25 7.38 -1.57 -0.09
C PHE A 25 8.79 -1.04 -0.42
N GLY A 26 9.10 0.20 -0.05
CA GLY A 26 10.40 0.82 -0.30
C GLY A 26 11.57 0.14 0.41
N ILE A 27 11.34 -0.48 1.57
CA ILE A 27 12.38 -1.23 2.30
C ILE A 27 12.77 -2.49 1.51
N PHE A 28 11.81 -3.13 0.84
CA PHE A 28 12.04 -4.37 0.13
C PHE A 28 12.40 -4.17 -1.35
N ALA A 29 11.80 -3.20 -2.02
CA ALA A 29 11.95 -2.97 -3.46
C ALA A 29 12.88 -1.81 -3.83
N GLY A 30 13.28 -0.96 -2.86
CA GLY A 30 14.13 0.21 -3.08
C GLY A 30 13.50 1.31 -3.95
N ARG A 31 12.18 1.26 -4.18
CA ARG A 31 11.41 2.21 -4.99
C ARG A 31 9.96 2.27 -4.52
N GLU A 32 9.17 3.15 -5.12
CA GLU A 32 7.71 3.12 -5.02
C GLU A 32 7.12 1.99 -5.87
N ALA A 33 5.97 1.46 -5.46
CA ALA A 33 5.16 0.59 -6.30
C ALA A 33 4.68 1.36 -7.53
N THR A 34 4.73 0.73 -8.70
CA THR A 34 4.23 1.32 -9.93
C THR A 34 2.70 1.26 -9.96
N GLN A 35 2.09 2.10 -10.80
CA GLN A 35 0.64 2.06 -11.02
C GLN A 35 0.15 0.67 -11.45
N ALA A 36 0.84 0.02 -12.39
CA ALA A 36 0.46 -1.30 -12.90
C ALA A 36 0.49 -2.37 -11.79
N GLU A 37 1.51 -2.35 -10.92
CA GLU A 37 1.60 -3.27 -9.79
C GLU A 37 0.49 -3.05 -8.76
N ILE A 38 0.10 -1.80 -8.52
CA ILE A 38 -1.01 -1.46 -7.63
C ILE A 38 -2.35 -1.91 -8.24
N GLU A 39 -2.54 -1.71 -9.54
CA GLU A 39 -3.75 -2.16 -10.25
C GLU A 39 -3.86 -3.68 -10.21
N GLU A 40 -2.78 -4.41 -10.52
CA GLU A 40 -2.77 -5.87 -10.44
C GLU A 40 -3.11 -6.37 -9.03
N PHE A 41 -2.53 -5.74 -8.00
CA PHE A 41 -2.83 -6.07 -6.61
C PHE A 41 -4.29 -5.82 -6.25
N ALA A 42 -4.85 -4.69 -6.70
CA ALA A 42 -6.26 -4.37 -6.48
C ALA A 42 -7.18 -5.43 -7.10
N HIS A 43 -6.92 -5.85 -8.34
CA HIS A 43 -7.70 -6.88 -9.01
C HIS A 43 -7.66 -8.21 -8.25
N ALA A 44 -6.47 -8.63 -7.80
CA ALA A 44 -6.32 -9.85 -7.00
C ALA A 44 -7.10 -9.79 -5.68
N LEU A 45 -7.08 -8.65 -4.98
CA LEU A 45 -7.83 -8.49 -3.73
C LEU A 45 -9.35 -8.52 -3.96
N LEU A 46 -9.83 -7.92 -5.05
CA LEU A 46 -11.26 -7.88 -5.39
C LEU A 46 -11.86 -9.25 -5.72
N GLU A 47 -11.05 -10.28 -5.95
CA GLU A 47 -11.54 -11.67 -6.03
C GLU A 47 -12.07 -12.18 -4.68
N THR A 48 -11.63 -11.57 -3.58
CA THR A 48 -12.00 -11.99 -2.22
C THR A 48 -12.85 -10.95 -1.48
N VAL A 49 -12.52 -9.67 -1.62
CA VAL A 49 -13.23 -8.59 -0.91
C VAL A 49 -14.12 -7.78 -1.86
N PRO A 50 -15.30 -7.33 -1.40
CA PRO A 50 -16.24 -6.60 -2.26
C PRO A 50 -15.75 -5.20 -2.64
N ALA A 51 -14.84 -4.63 -1.84
CA ALA A 51 -14.24 -3.32 -2.09
C ALA A 51 -12.89 -3.22 -1.36
N VAL A 52 -11.97 -2.48 -1.96
CA VAL A 52 -10.66 -2.18 -1.39
C VAL A 52 -10.27 -0.73 -1.69
N SER A 53 -9.62 -0.08 -0.74
CA SER A 53 -8.93 1.20 -0.93
C SER A 53 -7.43 0.97 -0.78
N ILE A 54 -6.65 1.38 -1.78
CA ILE A 54 -5.19 1.27 -1.78
C ILE A 54 -4.58 2.67 -1.88
N VAL A 55 -3.66 2.97 -0.98
CA VAL A 55 -2.89 4.22 -0.95
C VAL A 55 -1.43 3.88 -1.14
N SER A 56 -0.79 4.39 -2.21
CA SER A 56 0.67 4.45 -2.33
C SER A 56 1.13 5.81 -1.82
N GLU A 57 2.01 5.82 -0.82
CA GLU A 57 2.50 7.05 -0.22
C GLU A 57 3.99 6.97 0.09
N ARG A 58 4.66 8.12 0.03
CA ARG A 58 5.99 8.30 0.61
C ARG A 58 5.81 8.92 1.99
N ARG A 59 6.15 8.15 3.03
CA ARG A 59 6.05 8.59 4.42
C ARG A 59 7.41 9.08 4.91
N TYR A 60 7.44 10.31 5.39
CA TYR A 60 8.60 10.89 6.04
C TYR A 60 8.44 10.78 7.55
N GLU A 61 9.46 10.24 8.22
CA GLU A 61 9.50 10.09 9.66
C GLU A 61 10.66 10.94 10.19
N PHE A 62 10.32 11.89 11.06
CA PHE A 62 11.26 12.76 11.75
C PHE A 62 11.07 12.60 13.27
N GLY A 63 12.15 12.27 13.96
CA GLY A 63 12.23 12.16 15.41
C GLY A 63 13.61 12.60 15.88
N ALA A 64 13.83 12.63 17.20
CA ALA A 64 15.11 13.05 17.77
C ALA A 64 16.31 12.20 17.28
N GLU A 65 16.05 10.96 16.86
CA GLU A 65 17.06 9.99 16.43
C GLU A 65 16.78 9.39 15.04
N VAL A 66 15.70 9.79 14.37
CA VAL A 66 15.26 9.18 13.11
C VAL A 66 14.92 10.26 12.10
N GLU A 67 15.56 10.20 10.94
CA GLU A 67 15.17 10.90 9.72
C GLU A 67 15.12 9.85 8.60
N ALA A 68 13.91 9.50 8.17
CA ALA A 68 13.72 8.45 7.17
C ALA A 68 12.59 8.79 6.20
N ALA A 69 12.70 8.31 4.96
CA ALA A 69 11.62 8.31 3.99
C ALA A 69 11.36 6.87 3.55
N VAL A 70 10.15 6.37 3.74
CA VAL A 70 9.74 5.01 3.35
C VAL A 70 8.60 5.08 2.33
N HIS A 71 8.70 4.27 1.27
CA HIS A 71 7.56 4.05 0.37
C HIS A 71 6.65 3.01 0.99
N GLN A 72 5.42 3.40 1.30
CA GLN A 72 4.42 2.57 1.97
C GLN A 72 3.21 2.39 1.05
N VAL A 73 2.71 1.17 1.00
CA VAL A 73 1.40 0.86 0.42
C VAL A 73 0.46 0.50 1.56
N ARG A 74 -0.67 1.20 1.67
CA ARG A 74 -1.70 0.95 2.67
C ARG A 74 -2.94 0.40 1.99
N VAL A 75 -3.47 -0.68 2.52
CA VAL A 75 -4.68 -1.34 2.03
C VAL A 75 -5.73 -1.25 3.12
N GLU A 76 -6.92 -0.78 2.77
CA GLU A 76 -8.06 -0.67 3.67
C GLU A 76 -9.25 -1.42 3.06
N VAL A 77 -9.90 -2.26 3.86
CA VAL A 77 -11.13 -2.96 3.49
C VAL A 77 -12.25 -2.62 4.46
N ALA A 78 -13.49 -2.70 3.98
CA ALA A 78 -14.66 -2.45 4.82
C ALA A 78 -14.93 -3.63 5.78
N GLY A 79 -15.34 -3.32 7.01
CA GLY A 79 -15.56 -4.31 8.07
C GLY A 79 -14.29 -4.62 8.85
N ASP A 80 -14.45 -5.14 10.07
CA ASP A 80 -13.33 -5.61 10.90
C ASP A 80 -12.69 -6.90 10.35
N GLY A 81 -13.38 -7.59 9.43
CA GLY A 81 -12.89 -8.73 8.64
C GLY A 81 -12.63 -10.01 9.44
N GLY A 82 -12.43 -9.90 10.75
CA GLY A 82 -11.95 -10.99 11.59
C GLY A 82 -10.57 -11.49 11.19
N TYR A 83 -10.03 -12.41 12.01
CA TYR A 83 -8.68 -12.96 11.84
C TYR A 83 -8.45 -13.61 10.47
N ALA A 84 -9.48 -14.26 9.90
CA ALA A 84 -9.36 -14.93 8.61
C ALA A 84 -9.14 -13.93 7.45
N MET A 85 -9.84 -12.79 7.47
CA MET A 85 -9.63 -11.75 6.46
C MET A 85 -8.28 -11.07 6.63
N GLU A 86 -7.87 -10.81 7.88
CA GLU A 86 -6.54 -10.29 8.19
C GLU A 86 -5.44 -11.18 7.62
N GLN A 87 -5.50 -12.48 7.88
CA GLN A 87 -4.51 -13.41 7.36
C GLN A 87 -4.52 -13.45 5.82
N LEU A 88 -5.69 -13.43 5.20
CA LEU A 88 -5.80 -13.42 3.74
C LEU A 88 -5.17 -12.17 3.11
N LEU A 89 -5.42 -10.99 3.69
CA LEU A 89 -4.83 -9.74 3.23
C LEU A 89 -3.30 -9.75 3.40
N LEU A 90 -2.81 -10.26 4.53
CA LEU A 90 -1.37 -10.39 4.78
C LEU A 90 -0.70 -11.34 3.77
N ASP A 91 -1.34 -12.48 3.48
CA ASP A 91 -0.82 -13.46 2.52
C ASP A 91 -0.81 -12.90 1.09
N ALA A 92 -1.90 -12.25 0.67
CA ALA A 92 -2.01 -11.60 -0.63
C ALA A 92 -0.97 -10.48 -0.78
N ALA A 93 -0.84 -9.60 0.21
CA ALA A 93 0.14 -8.52 0.22
C ALA A 93 1.58 -9.04 0.17
N GLY A 94 1.88 -10.10 0.95
CA GLY A 94 3.20 -10.73 0.96
C GLY A 94 3.53 -11.39 -0.37
N SER A 95 2.56 -12.06 -1.01
CA SER A 95 2.72 -12.66 -2.34
C SER A 95 3.02 -11.61 -3.40
N TRP A 96 2.20 -10.57 -3.47
CA TRP A 96 2.36 -9.45 -4.39
C TRP A 96 3.70 -8.74 -4.23
N ALA A 97 4.08 -8.36 -3.01
CA ALA A 97 5.35 -7.66 -2.79
C ALA A 97 6.56 -8.50 -3.25
N ARG A 98 6.50 -9.82 -3.05
CA ARG A 98 7.54 -10.74 -3.53
C ARG A 98 7.55 -10.84 -5.06
N SER A 99 6.40 -10.94 -5.72
CA SER A 99 6.35 -11.03 -7.19
C SER A 99 6.92 -9.78 -7.87
N CYS A 100 6.63 -8.58 -7.35
CA CYS A 100 7.20 -7.33 -7.84
C CYS A 100 8.74 -7.31 -7.76
N ILE A 101 9.30 -7.84 -6.67
CA ILE A 101 10.75 -7.94 -6.48
C ILE A 101 11.36 -8.96 -7.44
N THR A 102 10.75 -10.14 -7.57
CA THR A 102 11.24 -11.18 -8.48
C THR A 102 11.18 -10.77 -9.95
N ALA A 103 10.09 -10.14 -10.39
CA ALA A 103 9.96 -9.62 -11.75
C ALA A 103 11.06 -8.60 -12.07
N ARG A 104 11.40 -7.72 -11.12
CA ARG A 104 12.51 -6.79 -11.26
C ARG A 104 13.86 -7.48 -11.41
N HIS A 105 14.10 -8.57 -10.69
CA HIS A 105 15.37 -9.31 -10.81
C HIS A 105 15.53 -10.01 -12.17
N ALA A 106 14.43 -10.41 -12.81
CA ALA A 106 14.45 -10.97 -14.15
C ALA A 106 14.89 -9.91 -15.19
N ASP A 107 14.32 -8.71 -15.15
CA ASP A 107 14.66 -7.62 -16.08
C ASP A 107 16.13 -7.15 -15.96
N VAL A 108 16.76 -7.31 -14.79
CA VAL A 108 18.17 -6.92 -14.57
C VAL A 108 19.15 -8.01 -15.01
N SER A 109 18.72 -9.28 -15.06
CA SER A 109 19.61 -10.42 -15.38
C SER A 109 19.69 -10.73 -16.87
N ASP A 110 18.87 -10.08 -17.71
CA ASP A 110 18.87 -10.21 -19.17
C ASP A 110 19.84 -9.24 -19.88
N PHE A 111 20.85 -8.71 -19.18
CA PHE A 111 21.90 -7.83 -19.73
C PHE A 111 23.31 -8.38 -19.53
#